data_AF-A0A1S8K9T5-F1
#
_entry.id   AF-A0A1S8K9T5-F1
#
_cell.length_a   1.000
_cell.length_b   1.000
_cell.length_c   1.000
_cell.angle_alpha   90.00
_cell.angle_beta   90.00
_cell.angle_gamma   90.00
#
_symmetry.space_group_name_H-M   'P 1'
#
loop_
_entity.id
_entity.type
_entity.pdbx_description
1 polymer ?
#
loop_
_entity_poly.entity_id
_entity_poly.type
_entity_poly.pdbx_seq_one_letter_code
_entity_poly.pdbx_strand_id
1 'polypeptide(L)'
;MPKNKNETLCVEDLRHAEYYEMQNTFDDLYAKSKNGDIFTHLMDIILSRENILLAYRNIKANAGSKTAGTDGTIIKDIGKLPAETVVK
;
A
#
# COMPACT_ATOMS: atom_id res chain seq x y z
N MET A 1 8.99 -28.87 26.86
CA MET A 1 9.64 -28.86 25.53
C MET A 1 9.85 -27.41 25.13
N PRO A 2 11.06 -26.97 24.73
CA PRO A 2 11.25 -25.59 24.30
C PRO A 2 10.54 -25.39 22.96
N LYS A 3 9.79 -24.30 22.82
CA LYS A 3 9.15 -23.94 21.56
C LYS A 3 10.25 -23.52 20.57
N ASN A 4 10.26 -24.13 19.39
CA ASN A 4 11.14 -23.74 18.29
C ASN A 4 10.81 -22.30 17.88
N LYS A 5 11.84 -21.43 17.85
CA LYS A 5 11.74 -20.03 17.38
C LYS A 5 11.79 -19.94 15.86
N ASN A 6 10.95 -20.69 15.15
CA ASN A 6 10.78 -20.58 13.71
C ASN A 6 9.30 -20.82 13.41
N GLU A 7 8.53 -19.73 13.30
CA GLU A 7 7.30 -19.62 12.50
C GLU A 7 6.62 -18.26 12.82
N THR A 8 7.19 -17.19 12.27
CA THR A 8 6.44 -15.95 12.05
C THR A 8 6.43 -15.73 10.55
N LEU A 9 5.51 -16.37 9.83
CA LEU A 9 5.43 -16.26 8.37
C LEU A 9 4.25 -15.41 7.88
N CYS A 10 3.39 -14.91 8.78
CA CYS A 10 2.61 -13.72 8.48
C CYS A 10 3.50 -12.51 8.77
N VAL A 11 4.31 -12.14 7.78
CA VAL A 11 5.11 -10.91 7.85
C VAL A 11 4.11 -9.76 8.00
N GLU A 12 4.19 -9.03 9.12
CA GLU A 12 3.28 -7.91 9.40
C GLU A 12 3.23 -6.89 8.27
N ASP A 13 4.35 -6.75 7.56
CA ASP A 13 4.55 -5.85 6.44
C ASP A 13 3.67 -6.19 5.22
N LEU A 14 3.24 -7.46 5.06
CA LEU A 14 2.41 -7.90 3.94
C LEU A 14 0.91 -7.75 4.20
N ARG A 15 0.49 -7.64 5.48
CA ARG A 15 -0.93 -7.65 5.86
C ARG A 15 -1.74 -6.54 5.19
N HIS A 16 -1.14 -5.36 4.98
CA HIS A 16 -1.84 -4.28 4.32
C HIS A 16 -2.08 -4.59 2.83
N ALA A 17 -1.09 -5.16 2.14
CA ALA A 17 -1.22 -5.53 0.73
C ALA A 17 -2.24 -6.66 0.54
N GLU A 18 -2.27 -7.64 1.46
CA GLU A 18 -3.27 -8.70 1.48
C GLU A 18 -4.69 -8.16 1.71
N TYR A 19 -4.85 -7.25 2.68
CA TYR A 19 -6.15 -6.65 3.01
C TYR A 19 -6.77 -5.87 1.84
N TYR A 20 -5.95 -5.25 1.00
CA TYR A 20 -6.39 -4.52 -0.19
C TYR A 20 -6.23 -5.34 -1.49
N GLU A 21 -5.99 -6.65 -1.40
CA GLU A 21 -5.88 -7.54 -2.57
C GLU A 21 -4.78 -7.17 -3.58
N MET A 22 -3.78 -6.38 -3.16
CA MET A 22 -2.69 -5.89 -4.03
C MET A 22 -1.49 -6.83 -4.13
N GLN A 23 -1.44 -7.88 -3.30
CA GLN A 23 -0.31 -8.82 -3.25
C GLN A 23 -0.03 -9.44 -4.62
N ASN A 24 -1.04 -10.02 -5.26
CA ASN A 24 -0.89 -10.68 -6.57
C ASN A 24 -0.45 -9.69 -7.66
N THR A 25 -0.97 -8.46 -7.63
CA THR A 25 -0.59 -7.40 -8.57
C THR A 25 0.88 -7.05 -8.44
N PHE A 26 1.38 -6.90 -7.22
CA PHE A 26 2.80 -6.61 -7.00
C PHE A 26 3.71 -7.78 -7.34
N ASP A 27 3.30 -9.01 -7.04
CA ASP A 27 4.06 -10.22 -7.38
C ASP A 27 4.17 -10.39 -8.92
N ASP A 28 3.10 -10.12 -9.66
CA ASP A 28 3.09 -10.14 -11.12
C ASP A 28 3.99 -9.03 -11.72
N LEU A 29 3.90 -7.80 -11.20
CA LEU A 29 4.80 -6.71 -11.59
C LEU A 29 6.27 -7.06 -11.35
N TYR A 30 6.58 -7.68 -10.21
CA TYR A 30 7.94 -8.11 -9.90
C TYR A 30 8.44 -9.20 -10.84
N ALA A 31 7.62 -10.22 -11.14
CA ALA A 31 7.97 -11.29 -12.06
C ALA A 31 8.23 -10.75 -13.48
N LYS A 32 7.34 -9.89 -13.99
CA LYS A 32 7.49 -9.22 -15.29
C LYS A 32 8.74 -8.34 -15.36
N SER A 33 9.02 -7.61 -14.28
CA SER A 33 10.23 -6.79 -14.19
C SER A 33 11.50 -7.63 -14.29
N LYS A 34 11.54 -8.82 -13.68
CA LYS A 34 12.67 -9.75 -13.82
C LYS A 34 12.86 -10.26 -15.24
N ASN A 35 11.79 -10.36 -16.01
CA ASN A 35 11.83 -10.80 -17.41
C ASN A 35 12.23 -9.66 -18.38
N GLY A 36 12.39 -8.43 -17.88
CA GLY A 36 12.74 -7.27 -18.70
C GLY A 36 11.55 -6.63 -19.42
N ASP A 37 10.32 -6.91 -18.98
CA ASP A 37 9.11 -6.37 -19.59
C ASP A 37 9.02 -4.85 -19.41
N ILE A 38 8.45 -4.17 -20.41
CA ILE A 38 8.19 -2.73 -20.37
C ILE A 38 6.75 -2.49 -19.90
N PHE A 39 6.59 -1.78 -18.79
CA PHE A 39 5.28 -1.40 -18.26
C PHE A 39 4.76 -0.14 -18.94
N THR A 40 3.72 -0.28 -19.76
CA THR A 40 3.09 0.83 -20.50
C THR A 40 1.85 1.39 -19.83
N HIS A 41 1.21 0.63 -18.93
CA HIS A 41 -0.09 0.96 -18.33
C HIS A 41 -0.06 0.94 -16.80
N LEU A 42 1.07 1.34 -16.20
CA LEU A 42 1.22 1.33 -14.75
C LEU A 42 0.26 2.31 -14.05
N MET A 43 -0.19 3.36 -14.75
CA MET A 43 -1.06 4.38 -14.18
C MET A 43 -2.41 3.82 -13.75
N ASP A 44 -2.94 2.84 -14.48
CA ASP A 44 -4.21 2.19 -14.13
C ASP A 44 -4.09 1.43 -12.81
N ILE A 45 -2.94 0.81 -12.56
CA ILE A 45 -2.63 0.14 -11.30
C ILE A 45 -2.39 1.17 -10.19
N ILE A 46 -1.63 2.23 -10.47
CA ILE A 46 -1.33 3.28 -9.49
C ILE A 46 -2.61 3.95 -8.99
N LEU A 47 -3.54 4.25 -9.90
CA LEU A 47 -4.82 4.90 -9.62
C LEU A 47 -5.93 3.93 -9.22
N SER A 48 -5.68 2.62 -9.20
CA SER A 48 -6.65 1.65 -8.71
C SER A 48 -7.09 1.99 -7.28
N ARG A 49 -8.37 1.74 -7.01
CA ARG A 49 -8.98 2.01 -5.71
C ARG A 49 -8.21 1.33 -4.58
N GLU A 50 -7.85 0.08 -4.80
CA GLU A 50 -7.13 -0.80 -3.89
C GLU A 50 -5.77 -0.20 -3.54
N ASN A 51 -5.01 0.25 -4.54
CA ASN A 51 -3.70 0.84 -4.34
C ASN A 51 -3.76 2.21 -3.65
N ILE A 52 -4.76 3.04 -3.95
CA ILE A 52 -4.97 4.34 -3.29
C ILE A 52 -5.27 4.14 -1.79
N LEU A 53 -6.14 3.17 -1.44
CA LEU A 53 -6.46 2.90 -0.04
C LEU A 53 -5.29 2.26 0.72
N LEU A 54 -4.53 1.37 0.05
CA LEU A 54 -3.28 0.84 0.59
C LEU A 54 -2.28 1.96 0.87
N ALA A 55 -2.11 2.89 -0.07
CA ALA A 55 -1.22 4.04 0.09
C ALA A 55 -1.65 4.89 1.30
N TYR A 56 -2.94 5.20 1.43
CA TYR A 56 -3.47 5.91 2.59
C TYR A 56 -3.14 5.18 3.91
N ARG A 57 -3.35 3.86 3.96
CA ARG A 57 -3.08 3.04 5.14
C ARG A 57 -1.61 3.09 5.53
N ASN A 58 -0.71 2.96 4.57
CA ASN A 58 0.73 2.99 4.79
C ASN A 58 1.17 4.38 5.27
N ILE A 59 0.77 5.46 4.60
CA ILE A 59 1.12 6.83 5.00
C ILE A 59 0.60 7.16 6.39
N LYS A 60 -0.62 6.71 6.74
CA LYS A 60 -1.21 6.89 8.07
C LYS A 60 -0.41 6.20 9.19
N ALA A 61 0.20 5.05 8.91
CA ALA A 61 1.01 4.32 9.88
C ALA A 61 2.47 4.82 9.96
N ASN A 62 2.96 5.50 8.92
CA ASN A 62 4.33 5.98 8.86
C ASN A 62 4.63 7.08 9.90
N ALA A 63 5.91 7.21 10.27
CA ALA A 63 6.38 8.19 11.27
C ALA A 63 6.03 9.65 10.92
N GLY A 64 6.00 9.98 9.62
CA GLY A 64 5.62 11.30 9.12
C GLY A 64 4.13 11.59 9.06
N SER A 65 3.25 10.68 9.50
CA SER A 65 1.79 10.83 9.41
C SER A 65 1.22 12.09 10.08
N LYS A 66 1.95 12.67 11.04
CA LYS A 66 1.56 13.89 11.76
C LYS A 66 2.24 15.15 11.22
N THR A 67 3.13 15.02 10.23
CA THR A 67 3.83 16.15 9.63
C THR A 67 2.94 16.78 8.58
N ALA A 68 2.63 18.07 8.76
CA ALA A 68 1.84 18.81 7.80
C ALA A 68 2.65 19.11 6.53
N GLY A 69 1.98 19.09 5.39
CA GLY A 69 2.52 19.62 4.14
C GLY A 69 2.64 21.15 4.16
N THR A 70 3.11 21.73 3.06
CA THR A 70 3.14 23.19 2.86
C THR A 70 1.74 23.81 2.84
N ASP A 71 0.71 23.01 2.58
CA ASP A 71 -0.71 23.36 2.63
C ASP A 71 -1.32 23.26 4.03
N GLY A 72 -0.54 22.84 5.04
CA GLY A 72 -1.01 22.68 6.42
C GLY A 72 -1.81 21.40 6.67
N THR A 73 -1.95 20.51 5.68
CA THR A 73 -2.77 19.30 5.77
C THR A 73 -1.95 18.09 6.24
N ILE A 74 -2.54 17.24 7.10
CA ILE A 74 -1.97 15.93 7.46
C ILE A 74 -2.81 14.77 6.93
N ILE A 75 -2.26 13.54 6.91
CA ILE A 75 -2.98 12.36 6.41
C ILE A 75 -4.28 12.07 7.18
N LYS A 76 -4.37 12.48 8.44
CA LYS A 76 -5.61 12.35 9.23
C LYS A 76 -6.73 13.23 8.70
N ASP A 77 -6.42 14.39 8.11
CA ASP A 77 -7.43 15.28 7.54
C ASP A 77 -8.01 14.69 6.25
N ILE A 78 -7.16 14.10 5.40
CA ILE A 78 -7.59 13.33 4.23
C ILE A 78 -8.52 12.18 4.64
N GLY A 79 -8.24 11.53 5.77
CA GLY A 79 -9.08 10.45 6.30
C GLY A 79 -10.47 10.86 6.79
N LYS A 80 -10.78 12.15 6.85
CA LYS A 80 -12.13 12.66 7.16
C LYS A 80 -13.01 12.75 5.91
N LEU A 81 -12.40 12.71 4.72
CA LEU A 81 -13.10 12.77 3.45
C LEU A 81 -13.67 11.38 3.11
N PRO A 82 -14.79 11.31 2.37
CA PRO A 82 -15.29 10.04 1.86
C PRO A 82 -14.31 9.45 0.84
N ALA A 83 -14.17 8.13 0.80
CA ALA A 83 -13.16 7.46 -0.01
C ALA A 83 -13.30 7.77 -1.50
N GLU A 84 -14.52 8.01 -1.95
CA GLU A 84 -14.90 8.34 -3.33
C GLU A 84 -14.39 9.72 -3.78
N THR A 85 -13.95 10.57 -2.84
CA THR A 85 -13.33 11.86 -3.20
C THR A 85 -11.86 11.74 -3.56
N VAL A 86 -11.20 10.69 -3.08
CA VAL A 86 -9.77 10.44 -3.28
C VAL A 86 -9.50 9.31 -4.26
N VAL A 87 -10.48 8.43 -4.48
CA VAL A 87 -10.48 7.38 -5.50
C VAL A 87 -11.29 7.88 -6.71
N LYS A 88 -10.77 7.71 -7.93
CA LYS A 88 -11.44 8.12 -9.18
C LYS A 88 -11.75 6.92 -10.07
#